data_AF-A0A957YBR0-F1
#
_entry.id   AF-A0A957YBR0-F1
#
_cell.length_a   1.000
_cell.length_b   1.000
_cell.length_c   1.000
_cell.angle_alpha   90.00
_cell.angle_beta   90.00
_cell.angle_gamma   90.00
#
_symmetry.space_group_name_H-M   'P 1'
#
loop_
_entity.id
_entity.type
_entity.pdbx_description
1 polymer ?
#
loop_
_entity_poly.entity_id
_entity_poly.type
_entity_poly.pdbx_seq_one_letter_code
_entity_poly.pdbx_strand_id
1 'polypeptide(L)'
;MVEIAISMPILIFLMIGVFEVGSALRSYLVLVNVNREITRFAVRPGYLDFSTEETIDTSYQRVRDWVFTSNTAQLDLDFDDTNGSSTLIISHVVADTGVPCEDTDNDGQIDCDCDDFEDPSFADPFPQDNIIIHPGLEGMAYQAHSFGPTTTSTGDRTTRIHYDVLADELVRQNNQFNCEVLKRGGVASANNVIVTELFHDQPQLFGFPLISNPFTDPVPLYTHTVMRLIGASRSSGSIHGNLTQNISSLGPFCMAYPLTAPQSIIDSLSINTPVDILGGAGPSDWGWLSWNPGENDENYLNDELAYQQMSMNDYTNPNEAGDHTLNVGDYVKSFNGTVNSSDTRALMEALVGQEIIIPIWNDYSADGFVKLDNPNAPPPKVDSYLISSFVKVRIDFADNIDIPHKTITATYLGPAEDCMPVSP
;
A
#
# COMPACT_ATOMS: atom_id res chain seq x y z
N MET A 1 -55.79 44.26 11.54
CA MET A 1 -55.85 42.94 10.84
C MET A 1 -54.74 42.79 9.80
N VAL A 2 -54.46 43.80 8.97
CA VAL A 2 -53.42 43.72 7.91
C VAL A 2 -52.02 43.37 8.45
N GLU A 3 -51.64 43.91 9.61
CA GLU A 3 -50.31 43.68 10.21
C GLU A 3 -50.10 42.23 10.68
N ILE A 4 -51.15 41.57 11.19
CA ILE A 4 -51.12 40.15 11.57
C ILE A 4 -51.07 39.27 10.31
N ALA A 5 -51.78 39.66 9.24
CA ALA A 5 -51.81 38.91 7.99
C ALA A 5 -50.44 38.83 7.30
N ILE A 6 -49.56 39.82 7.53
CA ILE A 6 -48.20 39.85 6.97
C ILE A 6 -47.19 39.23 7.94
N SER A 7 -47.26 39.53 9.24
CA SER A 7 -46.27 39.05 10.21
C SER A 7 -46.40 37.56 10.54
N MET A 8 -47.62 37.03 10.59
CA MET A 8 -47.86 35.61 10.92
C MET A 8 -47.21 34.62 9.93
N PRO A 9 -47.34 34.74 8.60
CA PRO A 9 -46.66 33.83 7.69
C PRO A 9 -45.15 33.94 7.86
N ILE A 10 -44.57 35.15 7.95
CA ILE A 10 -43.12 35.33 8.13
C ILE A 10 -42.61 34.61 9.39
N LEU A 11 -43.34 34.73 10.51
CA LEU A 11 -42.99 34.02 11.75
C LEU A 11 -43.07 32.50 11.60
N ILE A 12 -44.08 31.99 10.88
CA ILE A 12 -44.20 30.55 10.59
C ILE A 12 -43.04 30.09 9.69
N PHE A 13 -42.70 30.84 8.64
CA PHE A 13 -41.55 30.56 7.77
C PHE A 13 -40.25 30.49 8.58
N LEU A 14 -40.02 31.47 9.47
CA LEU A 14 -38.85 31.50 10.34
C LEU A 14 -38.83 30.29 11.29
N MET A 15 -39.96 29.97 11.90
CA MET A 15 -40.08 28.84 12.82
C MET A 15 -39.78 27.51 12.10
N ILE A 16 -40.35 27.28 10.91
CA ILE A 16 -40.07 26.10 10.09
C ILE A 16 -38.58 26.03 9.76
N GLY A 17 -37.98 27.13 9.31
CA GLY A 17 -36.54 27.18 9.01
C GLY A 17 -35.67 26.80 10.22
N VAL A 18 -36.02 27.25 11.43
CA VAL A 18 -35.33 26.87 12.66
C VAL A 18 -35.46 25.38 12.96
N PHE A 19 -36.65 24.78 12.75
CA PHE A 19 -36.85 23.35 12.94
C PHE A 19 -36.07 22.50 11.91
N GLU A 20 -36.07 22.90 10.63
CA GLU A 20 -35.32 22.20 9.57
C GLU A 20 -33.81 22.23 9.85
N VAL A 21 -33.26 23.41 10.16
CA VAL A 21 -31.84 23.56 10.51
C VAL A 21 -31.52 22.76 11.79
N GLY A 22 -32.40 22.78 12.78
CA GLY A 22 -32.23 22.00 14.01
C GLY A 22 -32.21 20.49 13.76
N SER A 23 -33.08 20.00 12.87
CA SER A 23 -33.11 18.59 12.46
C SER A 23 -31.86 18.19 11.69
N ALA A 24 -31.48 18.98 10.68
CA ALA A 24 -30.26 18.74 9.89
C ALA A 24 -29.01 18.75 10.78
N LEU A 25 -28.91 19.68 11.73
CA LEU A 25 -27.81 19.74 12.69
C LEU A 25 -27.78 18.51 13.60
N ARG A 26 -28.93 18.04 14.08
CA ARG A 26 -29.02 16.81 14.88
C ARG A 26 -28.54 15.61 14.07
N SER A 27 -29.00 15.45 12.83
CA SER A 27 -28.58 14.37 11.94
C SER A 27 -27.09 14.43 11.65
N TYR A 28 -26.54 15.62 11.41
CA TYR A 28 -25.10 15.82 11.22
C TYR A 28 -24.29 15.38 12.46
N LEU A 29 -24.71 15.76 13.67
CA LEU A 29 -24.02 15.35 14.89
C LEU A 29 -24.08 13.82 15.11
N VAL A 30 -25.22 13.19 14.79
CA VAL A 30 -25.32 11.72 14.81
C VAL A 30 -24.38 11.12 13.77
N LEU A 31 -24.38 11.65 12.54
CA LEU A 31 -23.52 11.20 11.44
C LEU A 31 -22.03 11.26 11.80
N VAL A 32 -21.58 12.35 12.43
CA VAL A 32 -20.19 12.50 12.91
C VAL A 32 -19.85 11.43 13.96
N ASN A 33 -20.75 11.17 14.91
CA ASN A 33 -20.54 10.14 15.92
C ASN A 33 -20.50 8.74 15.31
N VAL A 34 -21.45 8.43 14.41
CA VAL A 34 -21.48 7.19 13.63
C VAL A 34 -20.14 7.02 12.95
N ASN A 35 -19.72 8.00 12.15
CA ASN A 35 -18.51 7.90 11.35
C ASN A 35 -17.26 7.65 12.21
N ARG A 36 -17.10 8.37 13.32
CA ARG A 36 -16.02 8.16 14.27
C ARG A 36 -16.01 6.74 14.85
N GLU A 37 -17.19 6.22 15.14
CA GLU A 37 -17.38 4.88 15.67
C GLU A 37 -17.06 3.81 14.62
N ILE A 38 -17.41 4.03 13.35
CA ILE A 38 -17.01 3.18 12.21
C ILE A 38 -15.49 3.12 12.11
N THR A 39 -14.82 4.27 12.05
CA THR A 39 -13.35 4.30 11.94
C THR A 39 -12.71 3.60 13.13
N ARG A 40 -13.21 3.83 14.35
CA ARG A 40 -12.70 3.19 15.57
C ARG A 40 -12.84 1.68 15.55
N PHE A 41 -13.88 1.16 14.91
CA PHE A 41 -14.07 -0.28 14.76
C PHE A 41 -13.15 -0.84 13.66
N ALA A 42 -13.06 -0.14 12.53
CA ALA A 42 -12.23 -0.49 11.39
C ALA A 42 -10.73 -0.57 11.72
N VAL A 43 -10.21 0.31 12.58
CA VAL A 43 -8.79 0.31 12.99
C VAL A 43 -8.40 -0.82 13.95
N ARG A 44 -9.35 -1.66 14.38
CA ARG A 44 -9.05 -2.76 15.31
C ARG A 44 -8.35 -3.91 14.57
N PRO A 45 -7.28 -4.50 15.14
CA PRO A 45 -6.63 -5.67 14.54
C PRO A 45 -7.62 -6.79 14.23
N GLY A 46 -7.54 -7.35 13.02
CA GLY A 46 -8.34 -8.49 12.56
C GLY A 46 -9.75 -8.15 12.05
N TYR A 47 -10.14 -6.87 12.01
CA TYR A 47 -11.41 -6.44 11.41
C TYR A 47 -11.27 -6.08 9.94
N LEU A 48 -10.19 -5.38 9.59
CA LEU A 48 -9.75 -5.20 8.23
C LEU A 48 -8.51 -6.06 8.01
N ASP A 49 -8.60 -6.92 7.00
CA ASP A 49 -7.49 -7.71 6.51
C ASP A 49 -7.22 -7.27 5.08
N PHE A 50 -6.05 -6.65 4.88
CA PHE A 50 -5.62 -6.17 3.58
C PHE A 50 -4.74 -7.19 2.86
N SER A 51 -4.39 -8.32 3.49
CA SER A 51 -3.43 -9.27 2.94
C SER A 51 -3.92 -9.97 1.68
N THR A 52 -5.24 -10.09 1.47
CA THR A 52 -5.80 -10.71 0.27
C THR A 52 -7.00 -9.93 -0.25
N GLU A 53 -7.10 -9.82 -1.57
CA GLU A 53 -8.20 -9.13 -2.26
C GLU A 53 -9.58 -9.76 -1.97
N GLU A 54 -9.66 -11.08 -1.84
CA GLU A 54 -10.94 -11.76 -1.57
C GLU A 54 -11.40 -11.53 -0.11
N THR A 55 -10.48 -11.46 0.85
CA THR A 55 -10.84 -11.20 2.26
C THR A 55 -11.28 -9.75 2.51
N ILE A 56 -10.89 -8.84 1.63
CA ILE A 56 -11.18 -7.42 1.72
C ILE A 56 -12.69 -7.19 1.73
N ASP A 57 -13.45 -7.79 0.81
CA ASP A 57 -14.90 -7.67 0.76
C ASP A 57 -15.56 -8.19 2.04
N THR A 58 -15.11 -9.34 2.55
CA THR A 58 -15.66 -9.91 3.80
C THR A 58 -15.36 -9.04 5.01
N SER A 59 -14.23 -8.34 5.02
CA SER A 59 -13.76 -7.51 6.12
C SER A 59 -14.50 -6.17 6.16
N TYR A 60 -14.64 -5.49 5.02
CA TYR A 60 -15.43 -4.28 4.93
C TYR A 60 -16.90 -4.53 5.24
N GLN A 61 -17.46 -5.67 4.82
CA GLN A 61 -18.83 -6.07 5.17
C GLN A 61 -19.03 -6.19 6.69
N ARG A 62 -18.06 -6.74 7.44
CA ARG A 62 -18.15 -6.77 8.91
C ARG A 62 -18.21 -5.38 9.52
N VAL A 63 -17.44 -4.43 8.99
CA VAL A 63 -17.48 -3.03 9.44
C VAL A 63 -18.85 -2.43 9.14
N ARG A 64 -19.38 -2.61 7.92
CA ARG A 64 -20.72 -2.18 7.51
C ARG A 64 -21.82 -2.73 8.42
N ASP A 65 -21.82 -4.04 8.65
CA ASP A 65 -22.82 -4.73 9.47
C ASP A 65 -22.78 -4.24 10.94
N TRP A 66 -21.59 -3.89 11.42
CA TRP A 66 -21.44 -3.25 12.72
C TRP A 66 -22.10 -1.85 12.75
N VAL A 67 -22.02 -1.07 11.67
CA VAL A 67 -22.71 0.23 11.57
C VAL A 67 -24.22 0.06 11.73
N PHE A 68 -24.79 -0.90 11.00
CA PHE A 68 -26.22 -1.19 11.07
C PHE A 68 -26.64 -1.61 12.50
N THR A 69 -25.87 -2.50 13.13
CA THR A 69 -26.23 -2.96 14.48
C THR A 69 -26.07 -1.89 15.56
N SER A 70 -25.10 -0.99 15.41
CA SER A 70 -24.79 0.04 16.42
C SER A 70 -25.64 1.31 16.31
N ASN A 71 -26.12 1.68 15.11
CA ASN A 71 -26.69 3.00 14.86
C ASN A 71 -28.11 3.05 14.26
N THR A 72 -28.73 1.90 13.94
CA THR A 72 -30.07 1.80 13.31
C THR A 72 -31.19 2.55 14.02
N ALA A 73 -31.04 2.88 15.31
CA ALA A 73 -32.08 3.60 16.06
C ALA A 73 -31.97 5.14 15.99
N GLN A 74 -30.84 5.70 15.53
CA GLN A 74 -30.59 7.15 15.61
C GLN A 74 -30.74 7.87 14.27
N LEU A 75 -30.36 7.22 13.18
CA LEU A 75 -30.43 7.73 11.81
C LEU A 75 -30.77 6.56 10.87
N ASP A 76 -31.64 6.81 9.89
CA ASP A 76 -32.04 5.81 8.90
C ASP A 76 -30.97 5.70 7.81
N LEU A 77 -29.86 5.07 8.19
CA LEU A 77 -28.74 4.79 7.30
C LEU A 77 -29.11 3.60 6.42
N ASP A 78 -29.26 3.86 5.13
CA ASP A 78 -29.50 2.84 4.12
C ASP A 78 -28.36 2.87 3.09
N PHE A 79 -27.60 1.77 3.04
CA PHE A 79 -26.47 1.56 2.15
C PHE A 79 -26.82 0.60 0.99
N ASP A 80 -28.11 0.42 0.66
CA ASP A 80 -28.51 -0.30 -0.55
C ASP A 80 -27.93 0.40 -1.79
N ASP A 81 -27.22 -0.35 -2.64
CA ASP A 81 -26.46 0.17 -3.77
C ASP A 81 -27.31 0.92 -4.81
N THR A 82 -28.62 0.67 -4.85
CA THR A 82 -29.50 1.23 -5.90
C THR A 82 -30.27 2.48 -5.48
N ASN A 83 -30.75 2.53 -4.23
CA ASN A 83 -31.64 3.58 -3.76
C ASN A 83 -31.32 4.05 -2.33
N GLY A 84 -30.18 3.63 -1.78
CA GLY A 84 -29.78 3.96 -0.43
C GLY A 84 -29.67 5.46 -0.18
N SER A 85 -30.15 5.90 0.97
CA SER A 85 -30.03 7.30 1.40
C SER A 85 -28.59 7.68 1.75
N SER A 86 -27.71 6.69 1.94
CA SER A 86 -26.39 6.87 2.54
C SER A 86 -25.30 6.15 1.74
N THR A 87 -24.10 6.71 1.76
CA THR A 87 -22.92 6.09 1.14
C THR A 87 -21.79 6.08 2.16
N LEU A 88 -21.18 4.92 2.36
CA LEU A 88 -20.04 4.74 3.26
C LEU A 88 -18.83 4.36 2.41
N ILE A 89 -17.77 5.15 2.48
CA ILE A 89 -16.48 4.83 1.85
C ILE A 89 -15.49 4.55 2.98
N ILE A 90 -14.84 3.40 2.94
CA ILE A 90 -13.76 3.04 3.86
C ILE A 90 -12.50 2.94 3.01
N SER A 91 -11.46 3.67 3.38
CA SER A 91 -10.18 3.70 2.68
C SER A 91 -9.04 3.42 3.64
N HIS A 92 -8.02 2.72 3.16
CA HIS A 92 -6.77 2.50 3.86
C HIS A 92 -5.67 3.29 3.16
N VAL A 93 -4.88 4.04 3.93
CA VAL A 93 -3.71 4.75 3.44
C VAL A 93 -2.53 4.37 4.33
N VAL A 94 -1.45 3.95 3.70
CA VAL A 94 -0.20 3.54 4.34
C VAL A 94 0.87 4.56 3.97
N ALA A 95 1.56 5.08 4.97
CA ALA A 95 2.84 5.74 4.80
C ALA A 95 3.83 5.09 5.77
N ASP A 96 4.74 4.25 5.26
CA ASP A 96 5.91 3.80 6.00
C ASP A 96 7.12 4.50 5.45
N THR A 97 7.81 5.26 6.28
CA THR A 97 8.96 6.06 5.85
C THR A 97 10.28 5.54 6.41
N GLY A 98 10.26 4.28 6.88
CA GLY A 98 11.46 3.58 7.29
C GLY A 98 12.33 4.35 8.29
N VAL A 99 13.61 4.47 7.98
CA VAL A 99 14.60 5.16 8.80
C VAL A 99 14.94 6.47 8.08
N PRO A 100 14.42 7.61 8.55
CA PRO A 100 14.58 8.88 7.84
C PRO A 100 15.99 9.48 8.01
N CYS A 101 17.03 8.66 8.22
CA CYS A 101 18.39 9.11 8.48
C CYS A 101 19.35 8.04 7.98
N GLU A 102 20.05 8.33 6.88
CA GLU A 102 21.00 7.41 6.27
C GLU A 102 22.42 7.58 6.83
N ASP A 103 22.76 8.79 7.29
CA ASP A 103 24.10 9.09 7.80
C ASP A 103 24.25 8.67 9.27
N THR A 104 24.93 7.55 9.48
CA THR A 104 25.76 7.42 10.68
C THR A 104 26.96 8.36 10.54
N ASP A 105 27.17 9.23 11.52
CA ASP A 105 28.40 9.99 11.59
C ASP A 105 29.64 9.06 11.64
N ASN A 106 30.85 9.64 11.52
CA ASN A 106 32.09 8.85 11.57
C ASN A 106 32.27 8.05 12.88
N ASP A 107 31.47 8.34 13.91
CA ASP A 107 31.48 7.66 15.22
C ASP A 107 30.41 6.55 15.31
N GLY A 108 29.67 6.29 14.22
CA GLY A 108 28.62 5.27 14.16
C GLY A 108 27.32 5.69 14.87
N GLN A 109 27.17 6.97 15.18
CA GLN A 109 25.96 7.53 15.75
C GLN A 109 25.05 8.01 14.63
N ILE A 110 23.80 7.56 14.63
CA ILE A 110 22.79 8.02 13.66
C ILE A 110 22.53 9.51 13.94
N ASP A 111 22.96 10.40 13.04
CA ASP A 111 22.72 11.84 13.14
C ASP A 111 21.42 12.19 12.43
N CYS A 112 20.31 11.97 13.13
CA CYS A 112 19.00 12.38 12.65
C CYS A 112 18.76 13.87 12.97
N ASP A 113 19.00 14.77 12.02
CA ASP A 113 18.52 16.15 12.17
C ASP A 113 17.01 16.21 11.91
N CYS A 114 16.22 16.00 12.97
CA CYS A 114 14.76 16.08 12.87
C CYS A 114 14.23 17.47 12.51
N ASP A 115 15.05 18.53 12.63
CA ASP A 115 14.59 19.90 12.40
C ASP A 115 14.36 20.15 10.90
N ASP A 116 14.98 19.35 10.02
CA ASP A 116 14.82 19.45 8.56
C ASP A 116 13.43 18.99 8.07
N PHE A 117 12.73 18.14 8.82
CA PHE A 117 11.37 17.69 8.46
C PHE A 117 10.27 18.73 8.70
N GLU A 118 10.57 19.84 9.39
CA GLU A 118 9.61 20.93 9.55
C GLU A 118 9.53 21.85 8.32
N ASP A 119 10.52 21.80 7.42
CA ASP A 119 10.54 22.63 6.21
C ASP A 119 9.81 21.92 5.05
N PRO A 120 8.64 22.42 4.61
CA PRO A 120 7.92 21.84 3.47
C PRO A 120 8.66 21.98 2.13
N SER A 121 9.76 22.74 2.09
CA SER A 121 10.65 22.85 0.92
C SER A 121 11.78 21.82 0.89
N PHE A 122 11.95 21.04 1.97
CA PHE A 122 12.88 19.92 1.97
C PHE A 122 12.34 18.86 1.00
N ALA A 123 13.02 18.71 -0.14
CA ALA A 123 12.73 17.64 -1.08
C ALA A 123 12.93 16.31 -0.35
N ASP A 124 11.93 15.43 -0.42
CA ASP A 124 11.86 14.18 0.34
C ASP A 124 13.23 13.49 0.35
N PRO A 125 13.95 13.48 1.49
CA PRO A 125 15.34 13.09 1.53
C PRO A 125 15.53 11.59 1.35
N PHE A 126 14.47 10.80 1.53
CA PHE A 126 14.52 9.33 1.47
C PHE A 126 13.36 8.77 0.62
N PRO A 127 13.30 9.07 -0.69
CA PRO A 127 12.22 8.56 -1.53
C PRO A 127 12.33 7.03 -1.74
N GLN A 128 13.49 6.44 -1.48
CA GLN A 128 13.80 5.05 -1.80
C GLN A 128 13.25 4.05 -0.77
N ASP A 129 13.12 4.42 0.52
CA ASP A 129 12.59 3.55 1.57
C ASP A 129 11.11 3.83 1.94
N ASN A 130 10.54 4.90 1.38
CA ASN A 130 9.15 5.30 1.60
C ASN A 130 8.16 4.34 0.92
N ILE A 131 7.46 3.52 1.70
CA ILE A 131 6.27 2.78 1.25
C ILE A 131 5.06 3.70 1.38
N ILE A 132 4.57 4.17 0.25
CA ILE A 132 3.35 4.98 0.20
C ILE A 132 2.30 4.20 -0.58
N ILE A 133 1.21 3.84 0.07
CA ILE A 133 0.13 3.10 -0.58
C ILE A 133 -1.18 3.78 -0.27
N HIS A 134 -1.93 4.11 -1.32
CA HIS A 134 -3.25 4.70 -1.19
C HIS A 134 -4.14 4.32 -2.38
N PRO A 135 -5.47 4.41 -2.25
CA PRO A 135 -6.42 3.97 -3.29
C PRO A 135 -6.37 4.77 -4.60
N GLY A 136 -5.60 5.86 -4.62
CA GLY A 136 -5.42 6.71 -5.81
C GLY A 136 -4.28 6.26 -6.72
N LEU A 137 -3.42 5.34 -6.25
CA LEU A 137 -2.38 4.73 -7.08
C LEU A 137 -2.97 3.66 -8.00
N GLU A 138 -2.34 3.48 -9.16
CA GLU A 138 -2.70 2.40 -10.08
C GLU A 138 -2.51 1.03 -9.41
N GLY A 139 -3.45 0.10 -9.63
CA GLY A 139 -3.46 -1.20 -8.95
C GLY A 139 -3.93 -1.19 -7.48
N MET A 140 -3.99 -0.03 -6.82
CA MET A 140 -4.29 0.07 -5.38
C MET A 140 -5.76 0.34 -5.04
N ALA A 141 -6.66 0.32 -6.04
CA ALA A 141 -8.06 0.70 -5.86
C ALA A 141 -8.80 -0.14 -4.79
N TYR A 142 -8.39 -1.39 -4.56
CA TYR A 142 -8.96 -2.28 -3.54
C TYR A 142 -8.74 -1.79 -2.10
N GLN A 143 -7.83 -0.85 -1.89
CA GLN A 143 -7.65 -0.20 -0.58
C GLN A 143 -8.79 0.73 -0.21
N ALA A 144 -9.72 0.99 -1.12
CA ALA A 144 -10.98 1.64 -0.81
C ALA A 144 -12.16 0.74 -1.19
N HIS A 145 -13.19 0.74 -0.34
CA HIS A 145 -14.45 0.08 -0.64
C HIS A 145 -15.61 1.02 -0.32
N SER A 146 -16.58 1.10 -1.23
CA SER A 146 -17.77 1.94 -1.10
C SER A 146 -19.03 1.10 -0.98
N PHE A 147 -19.88 1.41 0.00
CA PHE A 147 -21.22 0.86 0.16
C PHE A 147 -22.28 1.90 -0.15
N GLY A 148 -23.37 1.52 -0.82
CA GLY A 148 -24.45 2.41 -1.19
C GLY A 148 -24.22 3.10 -2.54
N PRO A 149 -25.13 3.98 -2.97
CA PRO A 149 -25.08 4.55 -4.30
C PRO A 149 -23.92 5.56 -4.43
N THR A 150 -23.15 5.47 -5.50
CA THR A 150 -22.07 6.43 -5.82
C THR A 150 -22.61 7.70 -6.48
N THR A 151 -23.87 7.70 -6.90
CA THR A 151 -24.55 8.86 -7.50
C THR A 151 -25.96 8.97 -6.94
N THR A 152 -26.35 10.16 -6.51
CA THR A 152 -27.72 10.43 -6.06
C THR A 152 -28.27 11.72 -6.67
N SER A 153 -29.53 12.02 -6.38
CA SER A 153 -30.17 13.28 -6.81
C SER A 153 -29.44 14.54 -6.35
N THR A 154 -28.61 14.44 -5.29
CA THR A 154 -27.83 15.56 -4.73
C THR A 154 -26.41 15.65 -5.30
N GLY A 155 -26.00 14.70 -6.13
CA GLY A 155 -24.72 14.69 -6.84
C GLY A 155 -23.95 13.38 -6.69
N ASP A 156 -22.69 13.42 -7.14
CA ASP A 156 -21.77 12.31 -7.03
C ASP A 156 -21.25 12.17 -5.59
N ARG A 157 -21.25 10.94 -5.10
CA ARG A 157 -20.77 10.52 -3.77
C ARG A 157 -19.50 9.72 -3.90
N THR A 158 -18.57 10.25 -4.69
CA THR A 158 -17.19 9.77 -4.73
C THR A 158 -16.42 10.30 -3.53
N THR A 159 -15.27 9.70 -3.24
CA THR A 159 -14.36 10.22 -2.21
C THR A 159 -14.08 11.71 -2.44
N ARG A 160 -14.09 12.47 -1.35
CA ARG A 160 -13.66 13.88 -1.31
C ARG A 160 -12.25 14.02 -0.75
N ILE A 161 -11.59 12.90 -0.45
CA ILE A 161 -10.23 12.84 0.05
C ILE A 161 -9.29 12.83 -1.15
N HIS A 162 -8.39 13.80 -1.18
CA HIS A 162 -7.25 13.81 -2.09
C HIS A 162 -6.17 12.91 -1.48
N TYR A 163 -6.14 11.63 -1.89
CA TYR A 163 -5.28 10.63 -1.28
C TYR A 163 -3.79 10.94 -1.42
N ASP A 164 -3.39 11.55 -2.52
CA ASP A 164 -2.04 12.07 -2.78
C ASP A 164 -1.63 13.09 -1.70
N VAL A 165 -2.46 14.12 -1.50
CA VAL A 165 -2.20 15.16 -0.49
C VAL A 165 -2.22 14.59 0.94
N LEU A 166 -3.10 13.63 1.20
CA LEU A 166 -3.14 12.95 2.50
C LEU A 166 -1.90 12.08 2.73
N ALA A 167 -1.46 11.34 1.71
CA ALA A 167 -0.28 10.50 1.79
C ALA A 167 0.98 11.35 2.06
N ASP A 168 1.17 12.46 1.35
CA ASP A 168 2.28 13.40 1.59
C ASP A 168 2.30 13.92 3.03
N GLU A 169 1.11 14.26 3.57
CA GLU A 169 0.99 14.69 4.96
C GLU A 169 1.34 13.56 5.94
N LEU A 170 0.90 12.33 5.67
CA LEU A 170 1.21 11.17 6.50
C LEU A 170 2.70 10.83 6.48
N VAL A 171 3.37 10.96 5.34
CA VAL A 171 4.81 10.79 5.18
C VAL A 171 5.55 11.78 6.06
N ARG A 172 5.24 13.08 5.97
CA ARG A 172 5.85 14.11 6.82
C ARG A 172 5.64 13.83 8.31
N GLN A 173 4.41 13.52 8.70
CA GLN A 173 4.08 13.18 10.09
C GLN A 173 4.80 11.91 10.56
N ASN A 174 4.96 10.91 9.67
CA ASN A 174 5.65 9.67 10.00
C ASN A 174 7.16 9.88 10.13
N ASN A 175 7.77 10.68 9.26
CA ASN A 175 9.18 11.07 9.36
C ASN A 175 9.47 11.78 10.67
N GLN A 176 8.67 12.80 11.03
CA GLN A 176 8.81 13.48 12.30
C GLN A 176 8.67 12.51 13.48
N PHE A 177 7.66 11.63 13.44
CA PHE A 177 7.42 10.63 14.47
C PHE A 177 8.59 9.63 14.60
N ASN A 178 9.06 9.06 13.49
CA ASN A 178 10.14 8.08 13.46
C ASN A 178 11.45 8.70 13.89
N CYS A 179 11.74 9.92 13.47
CA CYS A 179 12.92 10.66 13.90
C CYS A 179 12.93 10.87 15.43
N GLU A 180 11.80 11.28 16.02
CA GLU A 180 11.68 11.39 17.49
C GLU A 180 11.83 10.04 18.21
N VAL A 181 11.29 8.97 17.63
CA VAL A 181 11.37 7.61 18.19
C VAL A 181 12.80 7.08 18.14
N LEU A 182 13.51 7.27 17.03
CA LEU A 182 14.91 6.86 16.84
C LEU A 182 15.87 7.62 17.76
N LYS A 183 15.68 8.94 17.94
CA LYS A 183 16.43 9.74 18.94
C LYS A 183 16.33 9.17 20.37
N ARG A 184 15.26 8.42 20.67
CA ARG A 184 15.04 7.77 21.98
C ARG A 184 15.47 6.30 22.01
N GLY A 185 16.14 5.80 20.97
CA GLY A 185 16.51 4.40 20.81
C GLY A 185 15.30 3.48 20.58
N GLY A 186 14.20 4.03 20.07
CA GLY A 186 13.04 3.26 19.64
C GLY A 186 13.22 2.67 18.24
N VAL A 187 12.21 1.95 17.78
CA VAL A 187 12.14 1.37 16.43
C VAL A 187 11.13 2.18 15.64
N ALA A 188 11.50 2.56 14.41
CA ALA A 188 10.59 3.21 13.46
C ALA A 188 9.29 2.41 13.29
N SER A 189 8.22 3.12 12.94
CA SER A 189 6.89 2.56 12.74
C SER A 189 6.29 3.11 11.46
N ALA A 190 5.45 2.31 10.80
CA ALA A 190 4.60 2.79 9.73
C ALA A 190 3.44 3.64 10.30
N ASN A 191 2.99 4.62 9.54
CA ASN A 191 1.79 5.40 9.77
C ASN A 191 0.67 4.92 8.83
N ASN A 192 -0.06 3.91 9.29
CA ASN A 192 -1.22 3.38 8.59
C ASN A 192 -2.47 4.05 9.12
N VAL A 193 -3.31 4.62 8.27
CA VAL A 193 -4.57 5.25 8.66
C VAL A 193 -5.75 4.66 7.91
N ILE A 194 -6.85 4.51 8.61
CA ILE A 194 -8.15 4.25 8.01
C ILE A 194 -8.90 5.57 7.93
N VAL A 195 -9.40 5.87 6.74
CA VAL A 195 -10.27 7.00 6.46
C VAL A 195 -11.66 6.46 6.21
N THR A 196 -12.65 6.96 6.94
CA THR A 196 -14.06 6.67 6.67
C THR A 196 -14.78 7.94 6.29
N GLU A 197 -15.44 7.91 5.13
CA GLU A 197 -16.31 8.98 4.64
C GLU A 197 -17.75 8.49 4.68
N LEU A 198 -18.65 9.34 5.17
CA LEU A 198 -20.06 9.02 5.27
C LEU A 198 -20.88 10.17 4.68
N PHE A 199 -21.63 9.82 3.64
CA PHE A 199 -22.59 10.68 2.96
C PHE A 199 -24.00 10.27 3.40
N HIS A 200 -24.86 11.24 3.68
CA HIS A 200 -26.26 10.99 4.02
C HIS A 200 -27.15 12.09 3.47
N ASP A 201 -28.16 11.71 2.69
CA ASP A 201 -29.17 12.61 2.16
C ASP A 201 -30.29 12.77 3.20
N GLN A 202 -30.23 13.84 3.98
CA GLN A 202 -31.23 14.13 5.02
C GLN A 202 -32.53 14.64 4.36
N PRO A 203 -33.66 13.92 4.50
CA PRO A 203 -34.93 14.43 4.01
C PRO A 203 -35.36 15.66 4.81
N GLN A 204 -35.91 16.66 4.11
CA GLN A 204 -36.52 17.82 4.76
C GLN A 204 -37.81 17.41 5.50
N LEU A 205 -38.02 17.91 6.71
CA LEU A 205 -39.18 17.54 7.55
C LEU A 205 -40.51 18.02 6.95
N PHE A 206 -40.50 19.22 6.39
CA PHE A 206 -41.69 19.92 5.91
C PHE A 206 -41.70 20.09 4.39
N GLY A 207 -40.65 19.66 3.68
CA GLY A 207 -40.52 19.78 2.22
C GLY A 207 -40.75 21.23 1.75
N PHE A 208 -40.21 22.19 2.50
CA PHE A 208 -40.63 23.58 2.48
C PHE A 208 -39.45 24.51 2.17
N PRO A 209 -39.65 25.62 1.42
CA PRO A 209 -40.90 26.19 0.88
C PRO A 209 -41.61 25.41 -0.24
N LEU A 210 -42.87 25.74 -0.54
CA LEU A 210 -43.58 25.36 -1.79
C LEU A 210 -42.85 25.77 -3.11
N ILE A 211 -41.69 26.44 -2.97
CA ILE A 211 -40.77 26.94 -4.00
C ILE A 211 -39.36 26.34 -3.80
N SER A 212 -39.09 25.54 -2.77
CA SER A 212 -37.84 24.79 -2.62
C SER A 212 -37.86 23.65 -3.60
N ASN A 213 -37.53 24.04 -4.82
CA ASN A 213 -36.66 23.40 -5.77
C ASN A 213 -36.43 21.89 -5.56
N PRO A 214 -36.64 21.05 -6.59
CA PRO A 214 -36.06 19.70 -6.68
C PRO A 214 -34.51 19.66 -6.63
N PHE A 215 -33.86 20.76 -6.24
CA PHE A 215 -32.42 20.93 -6.18
C PHE A 215 -31.90 21.03 -4.74
N THR A 216 -32.77 21.15 -3.73
CA THR A 216 -32.37 21.33 -2.32
C THR A 216 -32.92 20.27 -1.37
N ASP A 217 -33.78 19.37 -1.88
CA ASP A 217 -34.28 18.21 -1.16
C ASP A 217 -33.82 16.97 -1.93
N PRO A 218 -33.05 16.05 -1.30
CA PRO A 218 -32.61 16.06 0.09
C PRO A 218 -31.44 17.02 0.39
N VAL A 219 -31.16 17.26 1.69
CA VAL A 219 -30.00 18.03 2.16
C VAL A 219 -28.80 17.09 2.29
N PRO A 220 -27.75 17.23 1.46
CA PRO A 220 -26.59 16.35 1.54
C PRO A 220 -25.74 16.68 2.78
N LEU A 221 -25.56 15.69 3.64
CA LEU A 221 -24.65 15.73 4.78
C LEU A 221 -23.40 14.89 4.45
N TYR A 222 -22.24 15.41 4.85
CA TYR A 222 -20.94 14.75 4.65
C TYR A 222 -20.11 14.86 5.93
N THR A 223 -19.48 13.76 6.31
CA THR A 223 -18.48 13.73 7.37
C THR A 223 -17.38 12.74 6.99
N HIS A 224 -16.15 13.00 7.44
CA HIS A 224 -15.06 12.04 7.35
C HIS A 224 -14.36 11.92 8.69
N THR A 225 -13.69 10.80 8.93
CA THR A 225 -12.88 10.59 10.12
C THR A 225 -11.66 9.77 9.73
N VAL A 226 -10.50 10.21 10.21
CA VAL A 226 -9.22 9.54 10.00
C VAL A 226 -8.75 9.01 11.34
N MET A 227 -8.37 7.74 11.41
CA MET A 227 -7.74 7.16 12.60
C MET A 227 -6.57 6.29 12.18
N ARG A 228 -5.47 6.38 12.93
CA ARG A 228 -4.34 5.47 12.77
C ARG A 228 -4.79 4.04 13.10
N LEU A 229 -4.43 3.09 12.24
CA LEU A 229 -4.58 1.67 12.51
C LEU A 229 -3.82 1.36 13.79
N ILE A 230 -4.52 0.82 14.78
CA ILE A 230 -3.89 0.42 16.04
C ILE A 230 -3.35 -0.99 15.80
N GLY A 231 -2.31 -1.09 14.99
CA GLY A 231 -1.63 -2.32 14.66
C GLY A 231 -0.91 -2.91 15.88
N ALA A 232 -1.07 -4.22 16.05
CA ALA A 232 -0.56 -5.03 17.14
C ALA A 232 0.83 -4.57 17.62
N SER A 233 0.87 -4.01 18.84
CA SER A 233 2.09 -3.75 19.58
C SER A 233 3.05 -4.92 19.43
N ARG A 234 4.15 -4.68 18.72
CA ARG A 234 5.50 -5.20 18.97
C ARG A 234 5.49 -6.66 19.41
N SER A 235 5.80 -7.58 18.50
CA SER A 235 6.46 -8.83 18.91
C SER A 235 7.83 -8.48 19.52
N SER A 236 7.78 -8.02 20.76
CA SER A 236 8.88 -7.75 21.67
C SER A 236 9.62 -9.06 21.88
N GLY A 237 10.72 -9.26 21.17
CA GLY A 237 11.48 -10.49 21.35
C GLY A 237 12.83 -10.58 20.68
N SER A 238 13.21 -9.71 19.75
CA SER A 238 14.55 -9.78 19.18
C SER A 238 15.18 -8.40 19.00
N ILE A 239 16.29 -8.22 19.71
CA ILE A 239 17.17 -7.06 19.60
C ILE A 239 17.98 -7.12 18.29
N HIS A 240 17.92 -8.24 17.56
CA HIS A 240 18.53 -8.48 16.24
C HIS A 240 17.64 -9.34 15.32
N GLY A 241 16.31 -9.18 15.35
CA GLY A 241 15.41 -10.09 14.62
C GLY A 241 14.35 -9.37 13.84
N ASN A 242 14.47 -9.53 12.53
CA ASN A 242 13.44 -9.55 11.51
C ASN A 242 12.21 -8.70 11.84
N LEU A 243 12.25 -7.47 11.34
CA LEU A 243 11.17 -6.48 11.33
C LEU A 243 10.04 -6.91 10.37
N THR A 244 9.62 -8.17 10.44
CA THR A 244 8.32 -8.57 9.92
C THR A 244 7.27 -7.99 10.87
N GLN A 245 7.03 -6.67 10.78
CA GLN A 245 5.65 -6.19 10.88
C GLN A 245 4.84 -7.15 10.02
N ASN A 246 3.66 -7.59 10.47
CA ASN A 246 2.81 -8.42 9.63
C ASN A 246 2.47 -7.58 8.39
N ILE A 247 3.26 -7.78 7.32
CA ILE A 247 3.14 -7.22 5.97
C ILE A 247 1.73 -7.49 5.42
N SER A 248 1.04 -8.46 6.00
CA SER A 248 -0.38 -8.73 5.89
C SER A 248 -1.30 -7.49 6.05
N SER A 249 -0.85 -6.39 6.68
CA SER A 249 -1.68 -5.17 6.74
C SER A 249 -1.53 -4.24 5.54
N LEU A 250 -0.54 -4.44 4.67
CA LEU A 250 -0.26 -3.54 3.55
C LEU A 250 -1.10 -3.88 2.32
N GLY A 251 -1.26 -5.16 1.98
CA GLY A 251 -1.85 -5.58 0.71
C GLY A 251 -1.32 -6.95 0.28
N PRO A 252 -1.90 -7.59 -0.76
CA PRO A 252 -1.23 -8.64 -1.55
C PRO A 252 -0.11 -8.04 -2.41
N PHE A 253 0.87 -7.40 -1.78
CA PHE A 253 2.02 -6.85 -2.49
C PHE A 253 3.18 -7.83 -2.49
N CYS A 254 3.75 -8.04 -3.67
CA CYS A 254 4.96 -8.82 -3.77
C CYS A 254 6.19 -7.94 -3.54
N MET A 255 6.60 -7.81 -2.28
CA MET A 255 7.93 -7.28 -1.98
C MET A 255 8.95 -8.37 -2.26
N ALA A 256 9.60 -8.27 -3.41
CA ALA A 256 10.58 -9.22 -3.87
C ALA A 256 11.99 -8.63 -3.81
N TYR A 257 12.97 -9.50 -3.59
CA TYR A 257 14.38 -9.16 -3.73
C TYR A 257 14.81 -9.27 -5.20
N PRO A 258 15.82 -8.48 -5.65
CA PRO A 258 16.32 -8.44 -7.03
C PRO A 258 17.15 -9.69 -7.41
N LEU A 259 16.66 -10.86 -6.99
CA LEU A 259 17.23 -12.17 -7.22
C LEU A 259 16.21 -13.00 -8.00
N THR A 260 16.66 -13.85 -8.90
CA THR A 260 15.73 -14.70 -9.66
C THR A 260 16.32 -16.06 -9.97
N ALA A 261 15.45 -17.05 -10.12
CA ALA A 261 15.80 -18.41 -10.52
C ALA A 261 14.92 -18.89 -11.68
N PRO A 262 15.43 -19.77 -12.56
CA PRO A 262 14.63 -20.35 -13.62
C PRO A 262 13.58 -21.33 -13.08
N GLN A 263 12.38 -21.29 -13.65
CA GLN A 263 11.25 -22.15 -13.28
C GLN A 263 11.60 -23.65 -13.35
N SER A 264 12.44 -24.04 -14.31
CA SER A 264 12.88 -25.43 -14.47
C SER A 264 13.64 -26.00 -13.25
N ILE A 265 14.29 -25.14 -12.46
CA ILE A 265 14.95 -25.57 -11.22
C ILE A 265 13.89 -25.78 -10.15
N ILE A 266 12.96 -24.83 -9.99
CA ILE A 266 11.94 -24.81 -8.93
C ILE A 266 10.93 -25.95 -9.06
N ASP A 267 10.43 -26.23 -10.27
CA ASP A 267 9.40 -27.25 -10.52
C ASP A 267 9.79 -28.65 -10.04
N SER A 268 11.09 -28.91 -9.89
CA SER A 268 11.63 -30.20 -9.48
C SER A 268 11.86 -30.34 -7.96
N LEU A 269 11.70 -29.26 -7.19
CA LEU A 269 12.08 -29.20 -5.79
C LEU A 269 10.91 -29.49 -4.85
N SER A 270 11.20 -30.26 -3.80
CA SER A 270 10.34 -30.33 -2.62
C SER A 270 10.62 -29.17 -1.66
N ILE A 271 9.61 -28.76 -0.88
CA ILE A 271 9.80 -27.81 0.23
C ILE A 271 10.90 -28.31 1.17
N ASN A 272 11.72 -27.40 1.68
CA ASN A 272 12.93 -27.62 2.48
C ASN A 272 14.12 -28.25 1.72
N THR A 273 14.16 -28.15 0.39
CA THR A 273 15.30 -28.63 -0.41
C THR A 273 16.27 -27.47 -0.68
N PRO A 274 17.58 -27.64 -0.44
CA PRO A 274 18.59 -26.68 -0.86
C PRO A 274 18.64 -26.57 -2.38
N VAL A 275 18.76 -25.34 -2.89
CA VAL A 275 18.80 -24.98 -4.30
C VAL A 275 19.78 -23.84 -4.53
N ASP A 276 20.54 -23.91 -5.62
CA ASP A 276 21.31 -22.77 -6.10
C ASP A 276 20.41 -21.83 -6.91
N ILE A 277 20.06 -20.68 -6.32
CA ILE A 277 19.08 -19.75 -6.91
C ILE A 277 19.68 -18.90 -8.03
N LEU A 278 21.00 -18.71 -8.07
CA LEU A 278 21.67 -18.01 -9.18
C LEU A 278 21.92 -18.90 -10.41
N GLY A 279 21.49 -20.18 -10.35
CA GLY A 279 21.40 -21.07 -11.49
C GLY A 279 22.70 -21.17 -12.30
N GLY A 280 23.77 -21.65 -11.65
CA GLY A 280 25.12 -21.73 -12.21
C GLY A 280 25.21 -21.95 -13.74
N ALA A 281 25.84 -20.98 -14.42
CA ALA A 281 26.31 -21.01 -15.82
C ALA A 281 25.29 -20.79 -16.96
N GLY A 282 24.21 -20.02 -16.71
CA GLY A 282 23.42 -19.40 -17.78
C GLY A 282 24.12 -18.22 -18.49
N PRO A 283 23.64 -17.76 -19.66
CA PRO A 283 24.20 -16.62 -20.38
C PRO A 283 24.24 -15.34 -19.52
N SER A 284 25.45 -14.82 -19.33
CA SER A 284 25.88 -13.50 -18.82
C SER A 284 25.34 -12.92 -17.51
N ASP A 285 24.11 -13.17 -17.05
CA ASP A 285 23.47 -12.29 -16.05
C ASP A 285 22.80 -12.98 -14.83
N TRP A 286 23.33 -14.16 -14.49
CA TRP A 286 23.44 -14.78 -13.15
C TRP A 286 22.29 -14.66 -12.13
N GLY A 287 21.06 -14.40 -12.55
CA GLY A 287 19.92 -14.32 -11.63
C GLY A 287 19.83 -13.01 -10.82
N TRP A 288 20.48 -11.93 -11.27
CA TRP A 288 20.32 -10.60 -10.68
C TRP A 288 19.35 -9.78 -11.52
N LEU A 289 18.48 -9.03 -10.85
CA LEU A 289 17.47 -8.18 -11.48
C LEU A 289 17.72 -6.72 -11.17
N SER A 290 17.11 -5.84 -11.97
CA SER A 290 16.92 -4.43 -11.66
C SER A 290 15.45 -4.09 -11.88
N TRP A 291 14.84 -3.44 -10.90
CA TRP A 291 13.45 -2.99 -10.92
C TRP A 291 13.28 -1.83 -11.90
N ASN A 292 14.25 -0.93 -11.97
CA ASN A 292 14.24 0.18 -12.92
C ASN A 292 15.26 -0.04 -14.06
N PRO A 293 14.83 -0.28 -15.30
CA PRO A 293 15.72 -0.55 -16.44
C PRO A 293 16.65 0.63 -16.79
N GLY A 294 16.37 1.84 -16.28
CA GLY A 294 17.23 3.01 -16.41
C GLY A 294 18.44 3.00 -15.47
N GLU A 295 18.37 2.26 -14.37
CA GLU A 295 19.37 2.20 -13.30
C GLU A 295 20.04 0.81 -13.28
N ASN A 296 21.36 0.78 -13.46
CA ASN A 296 22.11 -0.48 -13.59
C ASN A 296 23.55 -0.32 -13.07
N ASP A 297 23.69 0.44 -11.99
CA ASP A 297 24.94 0.55 -11.25
C ASP A 297 24.85 -0.18 -9.90
N GLU A 298 26.01 -0.37 -9.28
CA GLU A 298 26.15 -1.17 -8.08
C GLU A 298 25.52 -0.52 -6.84
N ASN A 299 25.44 0.82 -6.78
CA ASN A 299 24.79 1.49 -5.65
C ASN A 299 23.28 1.22 -5.71
N TYR A 300 22.69 1.34 -6.90
CA TYR A 300 21.28 1.03 -7.09
C TYR A 300 20.95 -0.42 -6.69
N LEU A 301 21.76 -1.41 -7.09
CA LEU A 301 21.56 -2.79 -6.65
C LEU A 301 21.67 -2.96 -5.13
N ASN A 302 22.59 -2.23 -4.49
CA ASN A 302 22.71 -2.24 -3.04
C ASN A 302 21.45 -1.68 -2.37
N ASP A 303 20.87 -0.61 -2.93
CA ASP A 303 19.59 -0.06 -2.47
C ASP A 303 18.47 -1.10 -2.63
N GLU A 304 18.37 -1.78 -3.77
CA GLU A 304 17.36 -2.82 -4.01
C GLU A 304 17.48 -4.02 -3.07
N LEU A 305 18.70 -4.36 -2.65
CA LEU A 305 18.96 -5.41 -1.66
C LEU A 305 18.71 -4.95 -0.22
N ALA A 306 18.91 -3.67 0.07
CA ALA A 306 18.60 -3.09 1.38
C ALA A 306 17.08 -2.90 1.57
N TYR A 307 16.38 -2.55 0.50
CA TYR A 307 14.97 -2.12 0.51
C TYR A 307 14.14 -2.95 -0.48
N GLN A 308 13.58 -4.08 -0.01
CA GLN A 308 12.70 -4.96 -0.81
C GLN A 308 11.49 -4.24 -1.44
N GLN A 309 11.13 -3.07 -0.92
CA GLN A 309 9.99 -2.26 -1.35
C GLN A 309 10.24 -1.55 -2.69
N MET A 310 11.49 -1.49 -3.14
CA MET A 310 11.82 -0.97 -4.47
C MET A 310 11.17 -1.77 -5.60
N SER A 311 10.90 -3.07 -5.38
CA SER A 311 10.11 -3.90 -6.30
C SER A 311 8.68 -3.39 -6.55
N MET A 312 8.18 -2.53 -5.67
CA MET A 312 6.87 -1.87 -5.81
C MET A 312 7.00 -0.41 -6.24
N ASN A 313 7.95 0.31 -5.66
CA ASN A 313 8.03 1.76 -5.79
C ASN A 313 8.75 2.21 -7.07
N ASP A 314 9.69 1.40 -7.55
CA ASP A 314 10.61 1.78 -8.62
C ASP A 314 10.62 0.76 -9.78
N TYR A 315 9.72 -0.23 -9.72
CA TYR A 315 9.55 -1.14 -10.82
C TYR A 315 9.04 -0.41 -12.07
N THR A 316 9.67 -0.68 -13.21
CA THR A 316 9.20 -0.26 -14.51
C THR A 316 9.41 -1.38 -15.52
N ASN A 317 8.32 -1.82 -16.15
CA ASN A 317 8.38 -2.88 -17.15
C ASN A 317 9.22 -2.41 -18.37
N PRO A 318 10.32 -3.11 -18.72
CA PRO A 318 11.23 -2.68 -19.78
C PRO A 318 10.58 -2.73 -21.18
N ASN A 319 9.49 -3.49 -21.34
CA ASN A 319 8.74 -3.56 -22.59
C ASN A 319 7.55 -2.59 -22.62
N GLU A 320 7.08 -2.13 -21.46
CA GLU A 320 5.90 -1.30 -21.28
C GLU A 320 6.19 -0.21 -20.24
N ALA A 321 6.87 0.88 -20.64
CA ALA A 321 7.38 1.90 -19.72
C ALA A 321 6.33 2.66 -18.87
N GLY A 322 5.03 2.43 -19.09
CA GLY A 322 3.96 2.96 -18.23
C GLY A 322 3.41 1.96 -17.22
N ASP A 323 3.87 0.71 -17.28
CA ASP A 323 3.56 -0.32 -16.30
C ASP A 323 4.61 -0.29 -15.19
N HIS A 324 4.15 0.11 -14.00
CA HIS A 324 4.95 0.25 -12.78
C HIS A 324 4.53 -0.76 -11.70
N THR A 325 3.77 -1.80 -12.05
CA THR A 325 3.34 -2.82 -11.09
C THR A 325 3.96 -4.16 -11.46
N LEU A 326 4.71 -4.77 -10.54
CA LEU A 326 5.34 -6.07 -10.78
C LEU A 326 4.31 -7.21 -10.65
N ASN A 327 3.97 -7.85 -11.77
CA ASN A 327 3.05 -8.98 -11.85
C ASN A 327 3.68 -10.23 -12.52
N VAL A 328 2.97 -11.35 -12.41
CA VAL A 328 3.25 -12.53 -13.24
C VAL A 328 2.90 -12.22 -14.69
N GLY A 329 3.82 -12.47 -15.61
CA GLY A 329 3.71 -12.13 -17.03
C GLY A 329 4.51 -10.90 -17.43
N ASP A 330 5.08 -10.17 -16.47
CA ASP A 330 5.88 -9.00 -16.77
C ASP A 330 7.33 -9.35 -17.02
N TYR A 331 8.02 -8.46 -17.74
CA TYR A 331 9.46 -8.57 -17.92
C TYR A 331 10.18 -7.77 -16.84
N VAL A 332 11.26 -8.30 -16.28
CA VAL A 332 12.14 -7.57 -15.36
C VAL A 332 13.52 -7.48 -15.97
N LYS A 333 14.15 -6.30 -15.89
CA LYS A 333 15.48 -6.09 -16.46
C LYS A 333 16.49 -6.97 -15.75
N SER A 334 17.37 -7.56 -16.55
CA SER A 334 18.54 -8.27 -16.04
C SER A 334 19.61 -7.27 -15.57
N PHE A 335 20.14 -7.44 -14.36
CA PHE A 335 21.22 -6.58 -13.87
C PHE A 335 22.55 -7.01 -14.47
N ASN A 336 23.17 -6.10 -15.22
CA ASN A 336 24.35 -6.40 -16.03
C ASN A 336 25.64 -5.77 -15.47
N GLY A 337 25.56 -5.15 -14.29
CA GLY A 337 26.67 -4.48 -13.61
C GLY A 337 27.63 -5.44 -12.90
N THR A 338 28.61 -4.88 -12.19
CA THR A 338 29.47 -5.65 -11.29
C THR A 338 28.72 -5.81 -9.96
N VAL A 339 28.53 -7.05 -9.51
CA VAL A 339 27.76 -7.40 -8.30
C VAL A 339 28.67 -7.81 -7.12
N ASN A 340 29.97 -7.51 -7.20
CA ASN A 340 31.01 -8.14 -6.39
C ASN A 340 31.79 -7.16 -5.50
N SER A 341 31.15 -6.07 -5.07
CA SER A 341 31.67 -5.19 -4.01
C SER A 341 31.64 -5.84 -2.62
N SER A 342 32.29 -5.19 -1.67
CA SER A 342 32.11 -5.47 -0.24
C SER A 342 30.67 -5.24 0.22
N ASP A 343 29.99 -4.25 -0.35
CA ASP A 343 28.74 -3.72 0.17
C ASP A 343 27.59 -4.64 -0.23
N THR A 344 27.56 -5.09 -1.50
CA THR A 344 26.64 -6.14 -1.96
C THR A 344 26.81 -7.43 -1.13
N ARG A 345 28.06 -7.82 -0.80
CA ARG A 345 28.29 -9.00 0.06
C ARG A 345 27.76 -8.80 1.47
N ALA A 346 27.97 -7.63 2.07
CA ALA A 346 27.48 -7.32 3.42
C ALA A 346 25.94 -7.34 3.48
N LEU A 347 25.27 -6.80 2.47
CA LEU A 347 23.81 -6.84 2.35
C LEU A 347 23.30 -8.27 2.15
N MET A 348 23.93 -9.06 1.27
CA MET A 348 23.59 -10.47 1.10
C MET A 348 23.81 -11.30 2.37
N GLU A 349 24.87 -11.03 3.12
CA GLU A 349 25.11 -11.65 4.44
C GLU A 349 24.01 -11.26 5.44
N ALA A 350 23.48 -10.04 5.38
CA ALA A 350 22.37 -9.62 6.21
C ALA A 350 21.08 -10.42 5.93
N LEU A 351 20.89 -10.92 4.70
CA LEU A 351 19.75 -11.78 4.33
C LEU A 351 19.86 -13.21 4.86
N VAL A 352 21.01 -13.62 5.41
CA VAL A 352 21.20 -14.97 5.95
C VAL A 352 20.24 -15.22 7.12
N GLY A 353 19.49 -16.31 7.04
CA GLY A 353 18.47 -16.73 8.00
C GLY A 353 17.11 -16.07 7.78
N GLN A 354 16.99 -15.12 6.85
CA GLN A 354 15.73 -14.46 6.53
C GLN A 354 14.95 -15.26 5.47
N GLU A 355 13.63 -15.32 5.62
CA GLU A 355 12.73 -15.74 4.54
C GLU A 355 12.58 -14.56 3.59
N ILE A 356 12.96 -14.76 2.33
CA ILE A 356 12.90 -13.74 1.29
C ILE A 356 12.04 -14.26 0.13
N ILE A 357 11.41 -13.34 -0.58
CA ILE A 357 10.63 -13.64 -1.78
C ILE A 357 11.47 -13.28 -3.00
N ILE A 358 11.52 -14.19 -3.98
CA ILE A 358 12.21 -13.95 -5.26
C ILE A 358 11.28 -14.28 -6.43
N PRO A 359 11.31 -13.50 -7.53
CA PRO A 359 10.64 -13.84 -8.77
C PRO A 359 11.28 -15.05 -9.45
N ILE A 360 10.48 -15.84 -10.15
CA ILE A 360 10.89 -17.00 -10.93
C ILE A 360 10.56 -16.75 -12.38
N TRP A 361 11.53 -16.95 -13.27
CA TRP A 361 11.36 -16.71 -14.70
C TRP A 361 11.23 -18.00 -15.51
N ASN A 362 10.51 -17.95 -16.63
CA ASN A 362 10.35 -19.09 -17.53
C ASN A 362 10.74 -18.81 -18.98
N ASP A 363 10.90 -17.53 -19.33
CA ASP A 363 11.41 -17.06 -20.60
C ASP A 363 12.32 -15.85 -20.39
N TYR A 364 13.08 -15.46 -21.40
CA TYR A 364 13.93 -14.27 -21.36
C TYR A 364 14.01 -13.59 -22.73
N SER A 365 14.12 -12.26 -22.71
CA SER A 365 14.48 -11.46 -23.88
C SER A 365 16.00 -11.31 -23.94
N ALA A 366 16.58 -11.40 -25.13
CA ALA A 366 17.99 -11.17 -25.37
C ALA A 366 18.18 -9.96 -26.29
N ASP A 367 19.11 -9.08 -25.94
CA ASP A 367 19.34 -7.85 -26.70
C ASP A 367 19.90 -8.17 -28.11
N GLY A 368 19.31 -7.55 -29.13
CA GLY A 368 19.89 -7.48 -30.47
C GLY A 368 20.11 -8.80 -31.19
N PHE A 369 19.18 -9.76 -31.12
CA PHE A 369 19.34 -11.09 -31.73
C PHE A 369 19.61 -11.03 -33.26
N VAL A 370 20.89 -11.04 -33.63
CA VAL A 370 21.33 -11.54 -34.94
C VAL A 370 21.37 -13.05 -34.82
N LYS A 371 20.58 -13.77 -35.62
CA LYS A 371 20.70 -15.24 -35.76
C LYS A 371 22.17 -15.58 -36.03
N LEU A 372 22.85 -16.13 -35.02
CA LEU A 372 24.20 -16.59 -35.16
C LEU A 372 24.16 -18.00 -35.74
N ASP A 373 24.43 -18.11 -37.05
CA ASP A 373 24.82 -19.37 -37.69
C ASP A 373 26.19 -19.89 -37.17
N ASN A 374 26.75 -19.28 -36.13
CA ASN A 374 28.04 -19.61 -35.55
C ASN A 374 27.88 -20.29 -34.18
N PRO A 375 28.10 -21.61 -34.07
CA PRO A 375 28.01 -22.35 -32.81
C PRO A 375 29.10 -21.98 -31.79
N ASN A 376 30.10 -21.17 -32.16
CA ASN A 376 31.14 -20.68 -31.25
C ASN A 376 30.90 -19.24 -30.76
N ALA A 377 29.79 -18.62 -31.14
CA ALA A 377 29.48 -17.29 -30.65
C ALA A 377 29.20 -17.35 -29.14
N PRO A 378 29.64 -16.34 -28.36
CA PRO A 378 29.27 -16.27 -26.96
C PRO A 378 27.74 -16.27 -26.85
N PRO A 379 27.19 -16.90 -25.80
CA PRO A 379 25.75 -16.92 -25.62
C PRO A 379 25.23 -15.47 -25.53
N PRO A 380 24.04 -15.20 -26.09
CA PRO A 380 23.51 -13.84 -26.16
C PRO A 380 23.30 -13.28 -24.75
N LYS A 381 23.50 -11.97 -24.62
CA LYS A 381 23.30 -11.29 -23.34
C LYS A 381 21.81 -11.27 -22.99
N VAL A 382 21.46 -11.65 -21.78
CA VAL A 382 20.07 -11.58 -21.34
C VAL A 382 19.75 -10.12 -21.05
N ASP A 383 18.65 -9.64 -21.61
CA ASP A 383 18.21 -8.26 -21.43
C ASP A 383 17.16 -8.16 -20.33
N SER A 384 16.19 -9.07 -20.34
CA SER A 384 15.11 -9.14 -19.36
C SER A 384 14.57 -10.56 -19.20
N TYR A 385 13.96 -10.84 -18.06
CA TYR A 385 13.37 -12.13 -17.72
C TYR A 385 11.85 -12.00 -17.62
N LEU A 386 11.11 -12.94 -18.21
CA LEU A 386 9.65 -13.02 -18.09
C LEU A 386 9.28 -13.73 -16.78
N ILE A 387 8.62 -13.02 -15.88
CA ILE A 387 8.26 -13.55 -14.56
C ILE A 387 7.05 -14.47 -14.70
N SER A 388 7.18 -15.66 -14.11
CA SER A 388 6.21 -16.76 -14.21
C SER A 388 5.51 -17.05 -12.87
N SER A 389 6.20 -16.79 -11.77
CA SER A 389 5.73 -17.05 -10.40
C SER A 389 6.67 -16.39 -9.40
N PHE A 390 6.33 -16.45 -8.12
CA PHE A 390 7.17 -16.02 -7.01
C PHE A 390 7.33 -17.15 -5.99
N VAL A 391 8.47 -17.21 -5.32
CA VAL A 391 8.76 -18.25 -4.32
C VAL A 391 9.39 -17.68 -3.07
N LYS A 392 9.15 -18.36 -1.94
CA LYS A 392 9.82 -18.11 -0.67
C LYS A 392 11.09 -18.97 -0.60
N VAL A 393 12.21 -18.34 -0.28
CA VAL A 393 13.50 -19.01 -0.06
C VAL A 393 14.15 -18.49 1.21
N ARG A 394 15.06 -19.26 1.80
CA ARG A 394 15.89 -18.80 2.92
C ARG A 394 17.35 -19.14 2.69
N ILE A 395 18.23 -18.15 2.79
CA ILE A 395 19.68 -18.36 2.72
C ILE A 395 20.13 -18.85 4.10
N ASP A 396 20.45 -20.14 4.26
CA ASP A 396 20.66 -20.69 5.61
C ASP A 396 22.01 -20.30 6.24
N PHE A 397 23.06 -20.09 5.43
CA PHE A 397 24.42 -19.84 5.91
C PHE A 397 25.14 -18.81 5.04
N ALA A 398 26.03 -18.00 5.64
CA ALA A 398 26.86 -17.06 4.90
C ALA A 398 27.81 -17.75 3.90
N ASP A 399 28.34 -18.93 4.25
CA ASP A 399 29.18 -19.75 3.37
C ASP A 399 28.46 -20.23 2.10
N ASN A 400 27.12 -20.11 2.05
CA ASN A 400 26.34 -20.43 0.86
C ASN A 400 26.34 -19.29 -0.18
N ILE A 401 26.90 -18.13 0.15
CA ILE A 401 26.99 -16.97 -0.73
C ILE A 401 28.40 -16.93 -1.31
N ASP A 402 28.55 -17.35 -2.56
CA ASP A 402 29.81 -17.28 -3.29
C ASP A 402 29.63 -16.43 -4.55
N ILE A 403 29.58 -15.11 -4.36
CA ILE A 403 29.43 -14.15 -5.47
C ILE A 403 30.56 -14.30 -6.52
N PRO A 404 31.85 -14.50 -6.16
CA PRO A 404 32.90 -14.74 -7.13
C PRO A 404 32.66 -15.97 -8.03
N HIS A 405 32.15 -17.07 -7.47
CA HIS A 405 31.81 -18.28 -8.23
C HIS A 405 30.34 -18.34 -8.67
N LYS A 406 29.57 -17.30 -8.32
CA LYS A 406 28.21 -17.01 -8.76
C LYS A 406 27.22 -18.09 -8.34
N THR A 407 27.29 -18.49 -7.09
CA THR A 407 26.36 -19.44 -6.48
C THR A 407 25.77 -18.85 -5.21
N ILE A 408 24.45 -19.00 -5.04
CA ILE A 408 23.77 -18.71 -3.79
C ILE A 408 22.90 -19.91 -3.47
N THR A 409 23.30 -20.67 -2.45
CA THR A 409 22.49 -21.81 -2.00
C THR A 409 21.47 -21.36 -0.96
N ALA A 410 20.19 -21.45 -1.31
CA ALA A 410 19.06 -21.18 -0.44
C ALA A 410 18.19 -22.43 -0.26
N THR A 411 17.46 -22.53 0.83
CA THR A 411 16.43 -23.54 1.02
C THR A 411 15.12 -23.05 0.43
N TYR A 412 14.53 -23.83 -0.48
CA TYR A 412 13.20 -23.56 -1.04
C TYR A 412 12.11 -23.80 0.02
N LEU A 413 11.30 -22.79 0.31
CA LEU A 413 10.25 -22.84 1.34
C LEU A 413 8.84 -23.04 0.75
N GLY A 414 8.66 -22.87 -0.56
CA GLY A 414 7.39 -23.04 -1.24
C GLY A 414 7.04 -21.86 -2.16
N PRO A 415 5.88 -21.90 -2.83
CA PRO A 415 5.37 -20.76 -3.58
C PRO A 415 5.06 -19.58 -2.65
N ALA A 416 5.28 -18.36 -3.14
CA ALA A 416 4.82 -17.15 -2.48
C ALA A 416 3.38 -16.86 -2.92
N GLU A 417 2.42 -17.55 -2.28
CA GLU A 417 0.98 -17.41 -2.60
C GLU A 417 0.48 -15.98 -2.46
N ASP A 418 1.09 -15.20 -1.56
CA ASP A 418 0.79 -13.78 -1.31
C ASP A 418 1.13 -12.87 -2.51
N CYS A 419 1.93 -13.35 -3.47
CA CYS A 419 2.37 -12.62 -4.66
C CYS A 419 1.68 -13.06 -5.96
N MET A 420 0.81 -14.08 -5.90
CA MET A 420 0.15 -14.56 -7.10
C MET A 420 -1.13 -13.73 -7.33
N PRO A 421 -1.37 -13.20 -8.55
CA PRO A 421 -2.63 -12.55 -8.85
C PRO A 421 -3.76 -13.56 -8.57
N VAL A 422 -4.75 -13.16 -7.77
CA VAL A 422 -5.94 -13.97 -7.54
C VAL A 422 -6.61 -14.12 -8.91
N SER A 423 -6.62 -15.35 -9.45
CA SER A 423 -7.28 -15.59 -10.73
C SER A 423 -8.76 -15.17 -10.60
N PRO A 424 -9.26 -14.26 -11.45
CA PRO A 424 -10.61 -13.71 -11.33
C PRO A 424 -11.74 -14.75 -11.46
#